data_AF-A0A961NJA6-F1
#
_entry.id   AF-A0A961NJA6-F1
#
_cell.length_a   1.000
_cell.length_b   1.000
_cell.length_c   1.000
_cell.angle_alpha   90.00
_cell.angle_beta   90.00
_cell.angle_gamma   90.00
#
_symmetry.space_group_name_H-M   'P 1'
#
loop_
_entity.id
_entity.type
_entity.pdbx_description
1 polymer ?
#
loop_
_entity_poly.entity_id
_entity_poly.type
_entity_poly.pdbx_seq_one_letter_code
_entity_poly.pdbx_strand_id
1 'polypeptide(L)' 'LSAADATAATYSVAGVVKRGLESAGFAYERAAGFGRKKEMLAAVRKSADTLRNQL' A
#
# COMPACT_ATOMS: atom_id res chain seq x y z
N LEU A 1 10.74 -1.14 -11.54
CA LEU A 1 9.96 -2.11 -10.73
C LEU A 1 10.37 -1.97 -9.28
N SER A 2 9.44 -2.09 -8.32
CA SER A 2 9.76 -1.96 -6.88
C SER A 2 10.50 -3.18 -6.33
N ALA A 3 11.20 -3.03 -5.20
CA ALA A 3 11.87 -4.12 -4.47
C ALA A 3 10.88 -4.95 -3.62
N ALA A 4 11.26 -6.17 -3.23
CA ALA A 4 10.47 -6.99 -2.31
C ALA A 4 10.25 -6.23 -1.00
N ASP A 5 9.05 -6.36 -0.41
CA ASP A 5 8.66 -5.65 0.82
C ASP A 5 8.72 -4.12 0.74
N ALA A 6 8.71 -3.56 -0.49
CA ALA A 6 8.69 -2.11 -0.69
C ALA A 6 7.42 -1.48 -0.15
N THR A 7 7.59 -0.27 0.42
CA THR A 7 6.50 0.58 0.86
C THR A 7 6.18 1.67 -0.16
N ALA A 8 4.95 2.15 -0.15
CA ALA A 8 4.49 3.26 -0.97
C ALA A 8 3.49 4.11 -0.17
N ALA A 9 3.39 5.40 -0.49
CA ALA A 9 2.42 6.31 0.12
C ALA A 9 1.85 7.28 -0.92
N THR A 10 0.60 7.68 -0.75
CA THR A 10 -0.06 8.65 -1.63
C THR A 10 -1.12 9.46 -0.90
N TYR A 11 -1.23 10.75 -1.24
CA TYR A 11 -2.22 11.66 -0.67
C TYR A 11 -3.65 11.36 -1.14
N SER A 12 -3.82 10.54 -2.19
CA SER A 12 -5.11 10.22 -2.77
C SER A 12 -5.70 8.96 -2.13
N VAL A 13 -6.98 9.04 -1.73
CA VAL A 13 -7.76 7.89 -1.25
C VAL A 13 -8.79 7.41 -2.29
N ALA A 14 -8.65 7.87 -3.54
CA ALA A 14 -9.58 7.56 -4.61
C ALA A 14 -9.62 6.06 -4.91
N GLY A 15 -10.80 5.54 -5.25
CA GLY A 15 -10.99 4.11 -5.52
C GLY A 15 -10.11 3.57 -6.66
N VAL A 16 -9.81 4.37 -7.68
CA VAL A 16 -8.91 3.97 -8.78
C VAL A 16 -7.48 3.73 -8.28
N VAL A 17 -7.01 4.51 -7.31
CA VAL A 17 -5.67 4.37 -6.72
C VAL A 17 -5.59 3.11 -5.88
N LYS A 18 -6.61 2.86 -5.05
CA LYS A 18 -6.74 1.63 -4.25
C LYS A 18 -6.67 0.37 -5.10
N ARG A 19 -7.50 0.32 -6.16
CA ARG A 19 -7.53 -0.81 -7.10
C ARG A 19 -6.21 -0.96 -7.86
N GLY A 20 -5.55 0.14 -8.21
CA GLY A 20 -4.24 0.12 -8.85
C GLY A 20 -3.14 -0.41 -7.93
N LEU A 21 -3.18 -0.08 -6.63
CA LEU A 21 -2.26 -0.64 -5.63
C LEU A 21 -2.49 -2.14 -5.47
N GLU A 22 -3.74 -2.56 -5.30
CA GLU A 22 -4.11 -3.99 -5.22
C GLU A 22 -3.67 -4.76 -6.46
N SER A 23 -3.94 -4.25 -7.66
CA SER A 23 -3.56 -4.93 -8.91
C SER A 23 -2.04 -5.00 -9.12
N ALA A 24 -1.29 -4.06 -8.55
CA ALA A 24 0.17 -4.06 -8.53
C ALA A 24 0.78 -4.93 -7.41
N GLY A 25 -0.05 -5.62 -6.61
CA GLY A 25 0.39 -6.51 -5.54
C GLY A 25 0.70 -5.82 -4.20
N PHE A 26 0.26 -4.58 -4.03
CA PHE A 26 0.36 -3.88 -2.75
C PHE A 26 -0.90 -4.11 -1.91
N ALA A 27 -0.70 -4.44 -0.64
CA ALA A 27 -1.72 -4.24 0.37
C ALA A 27 -1.68 -2.76 0.79
N TYR A 28 -2.84 -2.13 1.00
CA TYR A 28 -2.91 -0.75 1.49
C TYR A 28 -3.76 -0.63 2.74
N GLU A 29 -3.50 0.43 3.49
CA GLU A 29 -4.31 0.89 4.60
C GLU A 29 -4.56 2.40 4.52
N ARG A 30 -5.59 2.86 5.23
CA ARG A 30 -5.85 4.28 5.39
C ARG A 30 -5.05 4.80 6.57
N ALA A 31 -4.27 5.85 6.33
CA ALA A 31 -3.51 6.56 7.35
C ALA A 31 -4.06 8.00 7.50
N ALA A 32 -3.76 8.64 8.63
CA ALA A 32 -4.09 10.04 8.86
C ALA A 32 -3.44 10.92 7.78
N GLY A 33 -4.23 11.81 7.19
CA GLY A 33 -3.70 12.81 6.26
C GLY A 33 -3.00 13.96 7.00
N PHE A 34 -2.32 14.81 6.23
CA PHE A 34 -1.59 15.96 6.78
C PHE A 34 -2.44 17.25 6.80
N GLY A 35 -2.38 18.00 7.91
CA GLY A 35 -3.07 19.27 8.07
C GLY A 35 -4.59 19.12 7.96
N ARG A 36 -5.21 19.77 6.97
CA ARG A 36 -6.66 19.69 6.72
C ARG A 36 -7.08 18.43 5.95
N LYS A 37 -6.13 17.63 5.45
CA LYS A 37 -6.41 16.39 4.75
C LYS A 37 -6.73 15.30 5.77
N LYS A 38 -7.93 14.70 5.67
CA LYS A 38 -8.38 13.67 6.63
C LYS A 38 -7.60 12.36 6.52
N GLU A 39 -7.42 11.87 5.29
CA GLU A 39 -6.89 10.53 5.03
C GLU A 39 -5.90 10.55 3.87
N MET A 40 -4.94 9.63 3.93
CA MET A 40 -4.03 9.25 2.86
C MET A 40 -3.91 7.72 2.82
N LEU A 41 -3.22 7.17 1.82
CA LEU A 41 -2.94 5.74 1.74
C LEU A 41 -1.47 5.47 2.02
N ALA A 42 -1.22 4.45 2.85
CA ALA A 42 0.06 3.77 2.98
C ALA A 42 -0.09 2.36 2.43
N ALA A 43 0.94 1.84 1.78
CA ALA A 43 0.91 0.57 1.08
C ALA A 43 2.22 -0.19 1.24
N VAL A 44 2.13 -1.51 1.29
CA VAL A 44 3.27 -2.43 1.41
C VAL A 44 3.09 -3.55 0.40
N ARG A 45 4.14 -3.83 -0.36
CA ARG A 45 4.15 -4.98 -1.27
C ARG A 45 4.50 -6.22 -0.48
N LYS A 46 3.59 -7.19 -0.40
CA LYS A 46 3.92 -8.47 0.25
C LYS A 46 4.92 -9.21 -0.62
N SER A 47 6.12 -9.48 -0.12
CA SER A 47 7.03 -10.43 -0.78
C SER A 47 6.41 -11.84 -0.76
N ALA A 48 6.67 -12.61 -1.82
CA ALA A 48 6.31 -14.03 -1.87
C ALA A 48 7.03 -14.84 -0.77
N ASP A 49 8.18 -14.36 -0.29
CA ASP A 49 8.96 -15.03 0.76
C ASP A 49 8.34 -14.92 2.15
N THR A 50 7.52 -13.90 2.42
CA THR A 50 6.83 -13.77 3.72
C THR A 50 5.84 -14.93 3.97
N LEU A 51 5.34 -15.57 2.91
CA LEU A 51 4.43 -16.73 3.02
C LEU A 51 5.16 -18.06 3.25
N ARG A 52 6.48 -18.11 3.05
CA ARG A 52 7.28 -19.34 3.23
C ARG A 52 7.69 -19.60 4.67
N ASN A 53 7.66 -18.58 5.54
CA ASN A 53 8.13 -18.66 6.92
C ASN A 53 7.01 -18.87 7.96
N GLN A 54 5.83 -19.36 7.51
CA GLN A 54 4.66 -19.63 8.36
C GLN A 54 4.28 -21.12 8.44
N LEU A 55 5.19 -22.03 8.05
CA LEU A 55 5.13 -23.48 8.23
C LEU A 55 6.45 -23.97 8.83
#